data_AF-A0A2K4ZLT4-F1
#
_entry.id   AF-A0A2K4ZLT4-F1
#
_cell.length_a   1.000
_cell.length_b   1.000
_cell.length_c   1.000
_cell.angle_alpha   90.00
_cell.angle_beta   90.00
_cell.angle_gamma   90.00
#
_symmetry.space_group_name_H-M   'P 1'
#
loop_
_entity.id
_entity.type
_entity.pdbx_description
1 polymer ?
#
loop_
_entity_poly.entity_id
_entity_poly.type
_entity_poly.pdbx_seq_one_letter_code
_entity_poly.pdbx_strand_id
1 'polypeptide(L)'
;MRFEDYDTLRSILNEFRREKSDIEIQIEHNSKCMKTAEAYLSSYVDSVSDDFRIFSPRRADTEEKRRIENVSEEKAACEEANKKLLSRENILTDYVERLENVLEHSKTENTERNEQMESICKDTLSGLDNLVQRMEGCFGYIERNPVQAKQDFIIIGRYLREIADKLRDCLRQEE
;
A
#
# COMPACT_ATOMS: atom_id res chain seq x y z
N MET A 1 -8.61 6.20 -10.64
CA MET A 1 -7.91 4.93 -10.93
C MET A 1 -8.97 3.85 -11.13
N ARG A 2 -8.86 2.99 -12.14
CA ARG A 2 -9.90 1.96 -12.35
C ARG A 2 -9.78 0.89 -11.27
N PHE A 3 -10.90 0.23 -10.96
CA PHE A 3 -10.94 -0.82 -9.95
C PHE A 3 -9.93 -1.95 -10.27
N GLU A 4 -9.78 -2.30 -11.55
CA GLU A 4 -8.81 -3.31 -12.03
C GLU A 4 -7.35 -2.90 -11.76
N ASP A 5 -7.02 -1.62 -11.94
CA ASP A 5 -5.67 -1.11 -11.65
C ASP A 5 -5.38 -1.21 -10.14
N TYR A 6 -6.40 -0.99 -9.30
CA TYR A 6 -6.30 -1.06 -7.84
C TYR A 6 -6.02 -2.46 -7.35
N ASP A 7 -6.76 -3.43 -7.86
CA ASP A 7 -6.53 -4.84 -7.53
C ASP A 7 -5.15 -5.32 -8.01
N THR A 8 -4.70 -4.84 -9.18
CA THR A 8 -3.38 -5.15 -9.71
C THR A 8 -2.27 -4.60 -8.80
N LEU A 9 -2.33 -3.30 -8.44
CA LEU A 9 -1.36 -2.70 -7.52
C LEU A 9 -1.37 -3.37 -6.15
N ARG A 10 -2.55 -3.76 -5.66
CA ARG A 10 -2.69 -4.48 -4.39
C ARG A 10 -2.08 -5.88 -4.46
N SER A 11 -2.19 -6.57 -5.60
CA SER A 11 -1.53 -7.85 -5.83
C SER A 11 -0.01 -7.70 -5.79
N ILE A 12 0.53 -6.71 -6.51
CA ILE A 12 1.97 -6.41 -6.54
C ILE A 12 2.49 -6.07 -5.13
N LEU A 13 1.74 -5.27 -4.36
CA LEU A 13 2.10 -4.95 -2.99
C LEU A 13 2.18 -6.20 -2.10
N ASN A 14 1.25 -7.14 -2.25
CA ASN A 14 1.27 -8.39 -1.51
C ASN A 14 2.46 -9.28 -1.91
N GLU A 15 2.85 -9.29 -3.18
CA GLU A 15 4.05 -9.99 -3.66
C GLU A 15 5.31 -9.41 -3.04
N PHE A 16 5.47 -8.08 -3.02
CA PHE A 16 6.62 -7.42 -2.40
C PHE A 16 6.69 -7.67 -0.88
N ARG A 17 5.55 -7.73 -0.19
CA ARG A 17 5.51 -8.09 1.24
C ARG A 17 5.96 -9.53 1.49
N ARG A 18 5.56 -10.47 0.62
CA ARG A 18 6.03 -11.86 0.71
C ARG A 18 7.52 -11.95 0.45
N GLU A 19 8.00 -11.30 -0.61
CA GLU A 19 9.42 -11.28 -0.96
C GLU A 19 10.27 -10.68 0.17
N LYS A 20 9.80 -9.61 0.81
CA LYS A 20 10.45 -9.03 1.99
C LYS A 20 10.53 -10.04 3.14
N SER A 21 9.44 -10.73 3.44
CA SER A 21 9.43 -11.77 4.49
C SER A 21 10.40 -12.93 4.18
N ASP A 22 10.48 -13.35 2.91
CA ASP A 22 11.44 -14.38 2.48
C ASP A 22 12.89 -13.92 2.65
N ILE A 23 13.18 -12.64 2.35
CA ILE A 23 14.49 -12.03 2.55
C ILE A 23 14.85 -11.96 4.04
N GLU A 24 13.91 -11.58 4.90
CA GLU A 24 14.11 -11.54 6.36
C GLU A 24 14.48 -12.93 6.91
N ILE A 25 13.81 -14.00 6.44
CA ILE A 25 14.13 -15.38 6.81
C ILE A 25 15.56 -15.74 6.38
N GLN A 26 15.98 -15.35 5.17
CA GLN A 26 17.33 -15.60 4.67
C GLN A 26 18.39 -14.82 5.45
N ILE A 27 18.11 -13.57 5.81
CA ILE A 27 18.99 -12.74 6.64
C ILE A 27 19.15 -13.37 8.03
N GLU A 28 18.07 -13.87 8.62
CA GLU A 28 18.11 -14.56 9.91
C GLU A 28 18.94 -15.85 9.85
N HIS A 29 18.77 -16.64 8.78
CA HIS A 29 19.58 -17.83 8.53
C HIS A 29 21.07 -17.49 8.42
N ASN A 30 21.43 -16.49 7.60
CA ASN A 30 22.81 -16.05 7.44
C ASN A 30 23.39 -15.52 8.76
N SER A 31 22.57 -14.84 9.56
CA SER A 31 22.95 -14.36 10.89
C SER A 31 23.25 -15.51 11.86
N LYS A 32 22.51 -16.62 11.77
CA LYS A 32 22.80 -17.84 12.55
C LYS A 32 24.10 -18.49 12.08
N CYS A 33 24.30 -18.65 10.76
CA CYS A 33 25.54 -19.13 10.15
C CYS A 33 26.78 -18.37 10.66
N MET A 34 26.73 -17.04 10.63
CA MET A 34 27.83 -16.19 11.10
C MET A 34 28.10 -16.36 12.60
N LYS A 35 27.04 -16.40 13.43
CA LYS A 35 27.19 -16.62 14.89
C LYS A 35 27.79 -17.98 15.23
N THR A 36 27.38 -19.03 14.52
CA THR A 36 27.95 -20.38 14.72
C THR A 36 29.41 -20.44 14.32
N ALA A 37 29.78 -19.80 13.20
CA ALA A 37 31.17 -19.71 12.75
C ALA A 37 32.02 -18.91 13.75
N GLU A 38 31.51 -17.79 14.27
CA GLU A 38 32.19 -16.98 15.29
C GLU A 38 32.38 -17.73 16.61
N ALA A 39 31.37 -18.47 17.06
CA ALA A 39 31.47 -19.29 18.25
C ALA A 39 32.53 -20.39 18.10
N TYR A 40 32.58 -21.05 16.93
CA TYR A 40 33.61 -22.05 16.63
C TYR A 40 35.01 -21.42 16.63
N LEU A 41 35.20 -20.30 15.92
CA LEU A 41 36.48 -19.59 15.87
C LEU A 41 36.93 -19.10 17.25
N SER A 42 36.02 -18.60 18.07
CA SER A 42 36.31 -18.17 19.45
C SER A 42 36.70 -19.35 20.34
N SER A 43 35.94 -20.45 20.28
CA SER A 43 36.27 -21.67 21.03
C SER A 43 37.62 -22.26 20.63
N TYR A 44 38.01 -22.11 19.37
CA TYR A 44 39.32 -22.52 18.91
C TYR A 44 40.41 -21.66 19.55
N VAL A 45 40.30 -20.33 19.50
CA VAL A 45 41.24 -19.40 20.15
C VAL A 45 41.39 -19.69 21.64
N ASP A 46 40.30 -20.03 22.33
CA ASP A 46 40.30 -20.38 23.76
C ASP A 46 40.86 -21.78 24.04
N SER A 47 40.73 -22.72 23.09
CA SER A 47 41.19 -24.12 23.21
C SER A 47 42.64 -24.36 22.76
N VAL A 48 43.29 -23.38 22.11
CA VAL A 48 44.76 -23.36 21.94
C VAL A 48 45.42 -23.04 23.30
N SER A 49 45.11 -23.87 24.30
CA SER A 49 45.94 -24.09 25.47
C SER A 49 47.11 -24.97 25.05
N ASP A 50 48.30 -24.68 25.59
CA ASP A 50 49.61 -25.20 25.18
C ASP A 50 49.76 -26.74 25.10
N ASP A 51 48.78 -27.51 25.62
CA ASP A 51 48.83 -28.97 25.76
C ASP A 51 48.69 -29.75 24.44
N PHE A 52 47.93 -29.25 23.45
CA PHE A 52 47.70 -29.99 22.20
C PHE A 52 48.91 -29.99 21.25
N ARG A 53 49.80 -29.00 21.37
CA ARG A 53 51.05 -28.89 20.60
C ARG A 53 52.09 -29.95 21.00
N ILE A 54 51.96 -30.57 22.17
CA ILE A 54 52.97 -31.46 22.75
C ILE A 54 52.89 -32.88 22.16
N PHE A 55 51.71 -33.34 21.73
CA PHE A 55 51.49 -34.78 21.48
C PHE A 55 51.32 -35.23 20.02
N SER A 56 51.11 -34.34 19.01
CA SER A 56 51.18 -34.70 17.58
C SER A 56 51.30 -33.49 16.63
N PRO A 57 52.49 -32.87 16.50
CA PRO A 57 52.65 -31.50 16.00
C PRO A 57 52.43 -31.24 14.49
N ARG A 58 52.41 -32.26 13.62
CA ARG A 58 52.56 -32.02 12.16
C ARG A 58 51.32 -32.30 11.30
N ARG A 59 50.44 -33.21 11.71
CA ARG A 59 49.23 -33.58 10.95
C ARG A 59 47.95 -32.96 11.54
N ALA A 60 47.86 -32.87 12.86
CA ALA A 60 46.75 -32.19 13.54
C ALA A 60 46.71 -30.69 13.18
N ASP A 61 47.86 -30.02 13.20
CA ASP A 61 47.97 -28.58 12.86
C ASP A 61 47.57 -28.25 11.42
N THR A 62 47.77 -29.15 10.46
CA THR A 62 47.44 -28.89 9.05
C THR A 62 45.97 -29.14 8.75
N GLU A 63 45.37 -30.15 9.37
CA GLU A 63 43.94 -30.43 9.21
C GLU A 63 43.08 -29.39 9.94
N GLU A 64 43.49 -28.96 11.13
CA GLU A 64 42.75 -27.97 11.91
C GLU A 64 42.84 -26.57 11.31
N LYS A 65 44.01 -26.18 10.77
CA LYS A 65 44.13 -24.93 9.97
C LYS A 65 43.19 -24.92 8.77
N ARG A 66 43.06 -26.06 8.08
CA ARG A 66 42.14 -26.20 6.95
C ARG A 66 40.68 -26.07 7.37
N ARG A 67 40.31 -26.59 8.54
CA ARG A 67 38.96 -26.45 9.09
C ARG A 67 38.64 -24.99 9.45
N ILE A 68 39.59 -24.27 10.03
CA ILE A 68 39.45 -22.84 10.35
C ILE A 68 39.28 -22.02 9.08
N GLU A 69 40.09 -22.31 8.05
CA GLU A 69 40.02 -21.64 6.77
C GLU A 69 38.66 -21.86 6.11
N ASN A 70 38.15 -23.10 6.09
CA ASN A 70 36.81 -23.41 5.60
C ASN A 70 35.70 -22.66 6.36
N VAL A 71 35.73 -22.65 7.70
CA VAL A 71 34.72 -21.94 8.51
C VAL A 71 34.79 -20.42 8.31
N SER A 72 36.00 -19.88 8.10
CA SER A 72 36.19 -18.47 7.76
C SER A 72 35.63 -18.13 6.37
N GLU A 73 35.82 -19.01 5.39
CA GLU A 73 35.26 -18.86 4.05
C GLU A 73 33.73 -18.93 4.06
N GLU A 74 33.15 -19.88 4.80
CA GLU A 74 31.69 -20.00 4.99
C GLU A 74 31.10 -18.75 5.64
N LYS A 75 31.78 -18.21 6.67
CA LYS A 75 31.39 -16.94 7.30
C LYS A 75 31.39 -15.80 6.28
N ALA A 76 32.47 -15.65 5.51
CA ALA A 76 32.59 -14.59 4.50
C ALA A 76 31.52 -14.71 3.40
N ALA A 77 31.17 -15.92 2.99
CA ALA A 77 30.08 -16.18 2.05
C ALA A 77 28.72 -15.77 2.63
N CYS A 78 28.44 -16.13 3.90
CA CYS A 78 27.23 -15.71 4.61
C CYS A 78 27.16 -14.18 4.75
N GLU A 79 28.28 -13.49 5.02
CA GLU A 79 28.36 -12.02 5.09
C GLU A 79 28.07 -11.34 3.73
N GLU A 80 28.66 -11.84 2.64
CA GLU A 80 28.44 -11.28 1.31
C GLU A 80 26.99 -11.46 0.85
N ALA A 81 26.42 -12.65 1.09
CA ALA A 81 25.01 -12.91 0.84
C ALA A 81 24.11 -11.95 1.63
N ASN A 82 24.45 -11.69 2.91
CA ASN A 82 23.68 -10.78 3.75
C ASN A 82 23.71 -9.33 3.25
N LYS A 83 24.87 -8.86 2.76
CA LYS A 83 24.99 -7.51 2.16
C LYS A 83 24.06 -7.35 0.95
N LYS A 84 24.00 -8.36 0.08
CA LYS A 84 23.10 -8.37 -1.10
C LYS A 84 21.64 -8.35 -0.68
N LEU A 85 21.27 -9.18 0.30
CA LEU A 85 19.90 -9.26 0.82
C LEU A 85 19.45 -7.94 1.46
N LEU A 86 20.28 -7.31 2.28
CA LEU A 86 19.99 -6.00 2.88
C LEU A 86 19.79 -4.91 1.83
N SER A 87 20.62 -4.89 0.78
CA SER A 87 20.43 -3.92 -0.31
C SER A 87 19.09 -4.09 -1.03
N ARG A 88 18.67 -5.35 -1.23
CA ARG A 88 17.38 -5.68 -1.85
C ARG A 88 16.20 -5.36 -0.93
N GLU A 89 16.33 -5.62 0.37
CA GLU A 89 15.32 -5.29 1.38
C GLU A 89 15.03 -3.78 1.43
N ASN A 90 16.08 -2.96 1.38
CA ASN A 90 15.93 -1.49 1.34
C ASN A 90 15.14 -1.05 0.10
N ILE A 91 15.50 -1.57 -1.08
CA ILE A 91 14.80 -1.28 -2.33
C ILE A 91 13.33 -1.69 -2.26
N LEU A 92 13.05 -2.89 -1.73
CA LEU A 92 11.67 -3.36 -1.55
C LEU A 92 10.89 -2.51 -0.55
N THR A 93 11.53 -2.07 0.53
CA THR A 93 10.91 -1.21 1.53
C THR A 93 10.52 0.14 0.91
N ASP A 94 11.41 0.75 0.13
CA ASP A 94 11.11 1.98 -0.61
C ASP A 94 9.94 1.79 -1.59
N TYR A 95 9.87 0.65 -2.29
CA TYR A 95 8.78 0.37 -3.23
C TYR A 95 7.45 0.12 -2.52
N VAL A 96 7.46 -0.61 -1.40
CA VAL A 96 6.27 -0.86 -0.58
C VAL A 96 5.71 0.47 -0.06
N GLU A 97 6.56 1.35 0.49
CA GLU A 97 6.14 2.65 1.00
C GLU A 97 5.54 3.53 -0.10
N ARG A 98 6.15 3.56 -1.28
CA ARG A 98 5.61 4.31 -2.43
C ARG A 98 4.25 3.78 -2.87
N LEU A 99 4.08 2.46 -2.95
CA LEU A 99 2.82 1.84 -3.35
C LEU A 99 1.73 2.06 -2.29
N GLU A 100 2.06 1.95 -1.01
CA GLU A 100 1.14 2.22 0.09
C GLU A 100 0.65 3.67 0.06
N ASN A 101 1.56 4.63 -0.14
CA ASN A 101 1.21 6.04 -0.30
C ASN A 101 0.25 6.24 -1.48
N VAL A 102 0.53 5.67 -2.66
CA VAL A 102 -0.36 5.80 -3.83
C VAL A 102 -1.74 5.21 -3.54
N LEU A 103 -1.81 4.05 -2.90
CA LEU A 103 -3.08 3.39 -2.57
C LEU A 103 -3.87 4.19 -1.53
N GLU A 104 -3.21 4.79 -0.53
CA GLU A 104 -3.85 5.61 0.50
C GLU A 104 -4.41 6.91 -0.09
N HIS A 105 -3.63 7.63 -0.90
CA HIS A 105 -4.10 8.85 -1.56
C HIS A 105 -5.29 8.57 -2.48
N SER A 106 -5.25 7.46 -3.24
CA SER A 106 -6.37 7.06 -4.10
C SER A 106 -7.65 6.75 -3.33
N LYS A 107 -7.53 6.22 -2.11
CA LYS A 107 -8.68 5.90 -1.25
C LYS A 107 -9.31 7.16 -0.69
N THR A 108 -8.48 8.12 -0.25
CA THR A 108 -8.95 9.40 0.28
C THR A 108 -9.65 10.22 -0.81
N GLU A 109 -9.04 10.36 -1.99
CA GLU A 109 -9.65 11.07 -3.13
C GLU A 109 -10.99 10.48 -3.56
N ASN A 110 -11.10 9.15 -3.60
CA ASN A 110 -12.35 8.48 -3.94
C ASN A 110 -13.43 8.65 -2.86
N THR A 111 -13.04 8.72 -1.59
CA THR A 111 -13.98 8.93 -0.48
C THR A 111 -14.52 10.36 -0.51
N GLU A 112 -13.65 11.36 -0.65
CA GLU A 112 -14.05 12.77 -0.76
C GLU A 112 -14.94 13.03 -1.99
N ARG A 113 -14.62 12.42 -3.13
CA ARG A 113 -15.47 12.50 -4.33
C ARG A 113 -16.85 11.87 -4.11
N ASN A 114 -16.92 10.70 -3.48
CA ASN A 114 -18.20 10.06 -3.18
C ASN A 114 -19.04 10.89 -2.21
N GLU A 115 -18.44 11.48 -1.17
CA GLU A 115 -19.14 12.34 -0.23
C GLU A 115 -19.68 13.61 -0.91
N GLN A 116 -18.89 14.23 -1.80
CA GLN A 116 -19.35 15.38 -2.60
C GLN A 116 -20.51 14.98 -3.53
N MET A 117 -20.40 13.85 -4.22
CA MET A 117 -21.44 13.35 -5.11
C MET A 117 -22.73 13.02 -4.35
N GLU A 118 -22.62 12.40 -3.17
CA GLU A 118 -23.76 12.09 -2.30
C GLU A 118 -24.45 13.37 -1.80
N SER A 119 -23.68 14.39 -1.40
CA SER A 119 -24.20 15.70 -1.03
C SER A 119 -24.97 16.34 -2.18
N ILE A 120 -24.43 16.33 -3.40
CA ILE A 120 -25.09 16.92 -4.56
C ILE A 120 -26.36 16.14 -4.94
N CYS A 121 -26.33 14.80 -4.88
CA CYS A 121 -27.51 13.96 -5.06
C CYS A 121 -28.61 14.29 -4.04
N LYS A 122 -28.25 14.49 -2.77
CA LYS A 122 -29.19 14.84 -1.71
C LYS A 122 -29.80 16.23 -1.91
N ASP A 123 -29.00 17.22 -2.29
CA ASP A 123 -29.44 18.58 -2.57
C ASP A 123 -30.33 18.65 -3.82
N THR A 124 -30.02 17.86 -4.85
CA THR A 124 -30.84 17.77 -6.06
C THR A 124 -32.16 17.05 -5.81
N LEU A 125 -32.17 15.96 -5.04
CA LEU A 125 -33.41 15.27 -4.64
C LEU A 125 -34.33 16.18 -3.82
N SER A 126 -33.80 16.85 -2.82
CA SER A 126 -34.58 17.79 -2.02
C SER A 126 -35.07 19.00 -2.84
N GLY A 127 -34.26 19.47 -3.82
CA GLY A 127 -34.69 20.47 -4.80
C GLY A 127 -35.85 19.99 -5.69
N LEU A 128 -35.84 18.72 -6.10
CA LEU A 128 -36.91 18.10 -6.88
C LEU A 128 -38.19 17.92 -6.06
N ASP A 129 -38.10 17.48 -4.80
CA ASP A 129 -39.26 17.37 -3.91
C ASP A 129 -39.94 18.74 -3.70
N ASN A 130 -39.14 19.79 -3.50
CA ASN A 130 -39.65 21.16 -3.41
C ASN A 130 -40.37 21.61 -4.69
N LEU A 131 -39.86 21.21 -5.86
CA LEU A 131 -40.50 21.49 -7.15
C LEU A 131 -41.83 20.77 -7.30
N VAL A 132 -41.90 19.49 -6.90
CA VAL A 132 -43.13 18.71 -6.91
C VAL A 132 -44.19 19.39 -6.03
N GLN A 133 -43.84 19.74 -4.80
CA GLN A 133 -44.76 20.45 -3.89
C GLN A 133 -45.25 21.78 -4.46
N ARG A 134 -44.37 22.55 -5.12
CA ARG A 134 -44.76 23.80 -5.79
C ARG A 134 -45.68 23.57 -6.97
N MET A 135 -45.42 22.53 -7.78
CA MET A 135 -46.30 22.16 -8.90
C MET A 135 -47.68 21.74 -8.39
N GLU A 136 -47.76 20.90 -7.36
CA GLU A 136 -49.01 20.51 -6.70
C GLU A 136 -49.78 21.72 -6.17
N GLY A 137 -49.07 22.67 -5.55
CA GLY A 137 -49.64 23.96 -5.14
C GLY A 137 -50.23 24.76 -6.29
N CYS A 138 -49.52 24.85 -7.43
CA CYS A 138 -49.98 25.53 -8.64
C CYS A 138 -51.27 24.90 -9.20
N PHE A 139 -51.35 23.57 -9.21
CA PHE A 139 -52.57 22.87 -9.64
C PHE A 139 -53.77 23.19 -8.75
N GLY A 140 -53.57 23.44 -7.46
CA GLY A 140 -54.66 23.79 -6.53
C GLY A 140 -55.37 25.12 -6.82
N TYR A 141 -54.74 26.04 -7.56
CA TYR A 141 -55.32 27.35 -7.86
C TYR A 141 -55.33 27.72 -9.35
N ILE A 142 -54.88 26.84 -10.25
CA ILE A 142 -54.76 27.12 -11.69
C ILE A 142 -56.07 27.58 -12.34
N GLU A 143 -57.21 27.01 -11.93
CA GLU A 143 -58.53 27.40 -12.44
C GLU A 143 -58.99 28.76 -11.92
N ARG A 144 -58.59 29.12 -10.69
CA ARG A 144 -58.98 30.36 -10.01
C ARG A 144 -58.09 31.54 -10.38
N ASN A 145 -56.80 31.30 -10.59
CA ASN A 145 -55.82 32.31 -10.96
C ASN A 145 -54.80 31.76 -11.97
N PRO A 146 -55.19 31.66 -13.25
CA PRO A 146 -54.35 31.08 -14.30
C PRO A 146 -53.13 31.94 -14.63
N VAL A 147 -53.20 33.25 -14.39
CA VAL A 147 -52.08 34.17 -14.65
C VAL A 147 -50.94 33.92 -13.65
N GLN A 148 -51.27 33.83 -12.36
CA GLN A 148 -50.29 33.50 -11.33
C GLN A 148 -49.71 32.10 -11.55
N ALA A 149 -50.55 31.11 -11.86
CA ALA A 149 -50.09 29.74 -12.06
C ALA A 149 -49.09 29.65 -13.23
N LYS A 150 -49.34 30.38 -14.34
CA LYS A 150 -48.38 30.48 -15.45
C LYS A 150 -47.04 31.08 -15.03
N GLN A 151 -47.04 32.13 -14.20
CA GLN A 151 -45.80 32.73 -13.69
C GLN A 151 -45.03 31.75 -12.81
N ASP A 152 -45.73 31.06 -11.92
CA ASP A 152 -45.12 30.05 -11.04
C ASP A 152 -44.53 28.89 -11.85
N PHE A 153 -45.22 28.39 -12.88
CA PHE A 153 -44.69 27.36 -13.79
C PHE A 153 -43.44 27.82 -14.55
N ILE A 154 -43.34 29.10 -14.91
CA ILE A 154 -42.11 29.65 -15.52
C ILE A 154 -40.95 29.60 -14.52
N ILE A 155 -41.20 29.92 -13.25
CA ILE A 155 -40.18 29.86 -12.20
C ILE A 155 -39.74 28.40 -11.95
N ILE A 156 -40.71 27.48 -11.87
CA ILE A 156 -40.49 26.04 -11.76
C ILE A 156 -39.62 25.55 -12.94
N GLY A 157 -39.93 25.97 -14.17
CA GLY A 157 -39.16 25.62 -15.36
C GLY A 157 -37.71 26.13 -15.37
N ARG A 158 -37.45 27.33 -14.82
CA ARG A 158 -36.07 27.82 -14.63
C ARG A 158 -35.32 27.00 -13.60
N TYR A 159 -35.95 26.69 -12.48
CA TYR A 159 -35.33 25.93 -11.41
C TYR A 159 -35.01 24.48 -11.83
N LEU A 160 -35.90 23.84 -12.61
CA LEU A 160 -35.61 22.55 -13.24
C LEU A 160 -34.38 22.60 -14.14
N ARG A 161 -34.21 23.71 -14.89
CA ARG A 161 -33.03 23.90 -15.74
C ARG A 161 -31.76 24.05 -14.91
N GLU A 162 -31.80 24.80 -13.82
CA GLU A 162 -30.68 24.92 -12.88
C GLU A 162 -30.30 23.57 -12.26
N ILE A 163 -31.26 22.74 -11.87
CA ILE A 163 -31.01 21.39 -11.37
C ILE A 163 -30.38 20.51 -12.47
N ALA A 164 -30.90 20.57 -13.69
CA ALA A 164 -30.37 19.81 -14.82
C ALA A 164 -28.94 20.23 -15.20
N ASP A 165 -28.62 21.52 -15.13
CA ASP A 165 -27.27 22.03 -15.38
C ASP A 165 -26.31 21.59 -14.26
N LYS A 166 -26.72 21.64 -12.99
CA LYS A 166 -25.93 21.09 -11.87
C LYS A 166 -25.63 19.60 -12.04
N LEU A 167 -26.62 18.80 -12.46
CA LEU A 167 -26.43 17.37 -12.71
C LEU A 167 -25.47 17.12 -13.88
N ARG A 168 -25.56 17.92 -14.95
CA ARG A 168 -24.61 17.82 -16.07
C ARG A 168 -23.19 18.18 -15.66
N ASP A 169 -23.03 19.20 -14.84
CA ASP A 169 -21.72 19.61 -14.36
C ASP A 169 -21.10 18.54 -13.45
N CYS A 170 -21.91 17.81 -12.67
CA CYS A 170 -21.46 16.64 -11.91
C CYS A 170 -21.02 15.49 -12.81
N LEU A 171 -21.86 15.11 -13.78
CA LEU A 171 -21.56 14.01 -14.69
C LEU A 171 -20.32 14.27 -15.56
N ARG A 172 -20.03 15.54 -15.88
CA ARG A 172 -18.81 15.94 -16.60
C ARG A 172 -17.53 15.87 -15.76
N GLN A 173 -17.63 15.81 -14.44
CA GLN A 173 -16.46 15.60 -13.56
C GLN A 173 -16.09 14.11 -13.43
N GLU A 174 -16.90 13.19 -13.97
CA GLU A 174 -16.68 11.74 -13.94
C GLU A 174 -15.95 11.19 -15.19
N GLU A 175 -15.82 11.96 -16.28
CA GLU A 175 -15.07 11.62 -17.50
C GLU A 175 -13.60 12.08 -17.45
#